data_AF-A0A3D5Z9R1-F1
#
_entry.id   AF-A0A3D5Z9R1-F1
#
_cell.length_a   1.000
_cell.length_b   1.000
_cell.length_c   1.000
_cell.angle_alpha   90.00
_cell.angle_beta   90.00
_cell.angle_gamma   90.00
#
_symmetry.space_group_name_H-M   'P 1'
#
loop_
_entity.id
_entity.type
_entity.pdbx_description
1 polymer ?
#
loop_
_entity_poly.entity_id
_entity_poly.type
_entity_poly.pdbx_seq_one_letter_code
_entity_poly.pdbx_strand_id
1 'polypeptide(L)'
;MNPVQLIKLSEQLLLEVKLQKDSSALQLKLKELELALLENSLINDERKKAFWINIYNAYYQILRIDRKVALTDIYKKKLISIAGKSLSLDDVEHGVLRRYRHKYSLG
;
A
#
# COMPACT_ATOMS: atom_id res chain seq x y z
N MET A 1 15.83 7.36 1.87
CA MET A 1 14.49 7.99 1.66
C MET A 1 13.96 8.42 3.02
N ASN A 2 13.37 9.61 3.15
CA ASN A 2 12.83 10.08 4.44
C ASN A 2 11.32 9.76 4.58
N PRO A 3 10.73 9.83 5.78
CA PRO A 3 9.33 9.46 6.01
C PRO A 3 8.31 10.22 5.14
N VAL A 4 8.57 11.51 4.89
CA VAL A 4 7.70 12.38 4.09
C VAL A 4 7.73 11.98 2.62
N GLN A 5 8.89 11.58 2.10
CA GLN A 5 9.04 11.09 0.73
C GLN A 5 8.27 9.80 0.48
N LEU A 6 8.17 8.90 1.46
CA LEU A 6 7.42 7.65 1.32
C LEU A 6 5.91 7.88 1.16
N ILE A 7 5.33 8.79 1.94
CA ILE A 7 3.92 9.16 1.81
C ILE A 7 3.66 9.77 0.44
N LYS A 8 4.49 10.74 0.03
CA LYS A 8 4.39 11.36 -1.30
C LYS A 8 4.49 10.34 -2.42
N LEU A 9 5.35 9.32 -2.29
CA LEU A 9 5.44 8.23 -3.27
C LEU A 9 4.12 7.47 -3.40
N SER A 10 3.45 7.16 -2.28
CA SER A 10 2.14 6.49 -2.29
C SER A 10 1.03 7.37 -2.86
N GLU A 11 1.06 8.68 -2.59
CA GLU A 11 0.10 9.65 -3.13
C GLU A 11 0.28 9.82 -4.64
N GLN A 12 1.53 9.93 -5.11
CA GLN A 12 1.85 9.99 -6.53
C GLN A 12 1.40 8.73 -7.26
N LEU A 13 1.63 7.55 -6.67
CA LEU A 13 1.14 6.29 -7.24
C LEU A 13 -0.38 6.34 -7.42
N LEU A 14 -1.10 6.71 -6.37
CA LEU A 14 -2.56 6.79 -6.43
C LEU A 14 -3.04 7.81 -7.48
N LEU A 15 -2.37 8.96 -7.57
CA LEU A 15 -2.70 9.99 -8.54
C LEU A 15 -2.47 9.50 -9.98
N GLU A 16 -1.32 8.91 -10.28
CA GLU A 16 -1.01 8.39 -11.62
C GLU A 16 -1.98 7.29 -12.04
N VAL A 17 -2.31 6.37 -11.13
CA VAL A 17 -3.30 5.32 -11.39
C VAL A 17 -4.68 5.91 -11.64
N LYS A 18 -5.12 6.90 -10.86
CA LYS A 18 -6.40 7.59 -11.08
C LYS A 18 -6.46 8.29 -12.44
N LEU A 19 -5.32 8.83 -12.88
CA LEU A 19 -5.16 9.48 -14.19
C LEU A 19 -4.94 8.47 -15.32
N GLN A 20 -4.97 7.16 -15.05
CA GLN A 20 -4.69 6.08 -16.01
C GLN A 20 -3.34 6.26 -16.72
N LYS A 21 -2.35 6.81 -16.01
CA LYS A 21 -0.97 6.94 -16.47
C LYS A 21 -0.16 5.72 -16.09
N ASP A 22 0.93 5.49 -16.82
CA ASP A 22 1.89 4.44 -16.49
C ASP A 22 2.49 4.70 -15.10
N SER A 23 2.21 3.79 -14.17
CA SER A 23 2.67 3.83 -12.79
C SER A 23 3.74 2.76 -12.49
N SER A 24 4.24 2.06 -13.51
CA SER A 24 5.16 0.92 -13.38
C SER A 24 6.46 1.32 -12.68
N ALA A 25 6.97 2.53 -12.96
CA ALA A 25 8.17 3.05 -12.31
C ALA A 25 7.97 3.27 -10.80
N LEU A 26 6.78 3.74 -10.38
CA LEU A 26 6.44 3.92 -8.97
C LEU A 26 6.22 2.57 -8.28
N GLN A 27 5.58 1.61 -8.96
CA GLN A 27 5.41 0.24 -8.47
C GLN A 27 6.77 -0.44 -8.25
N LEU A 28 7.72 -0.26 -9.19
CA LEU A 28 9.07 -0.81 -9.07
C LEU A 28 9.81 -0.19 -7.88
N LYS A 29 9.78 1.14 -7.74
CA LYS A 29 10.36 1.83 -6.58
C LYS A 29 9.81 1.29 -5.26
N LEU A 30 8.49 1.12 -5.16
CA LEU A 30 7.86 0.56 -3.96
C LEU A 30 8.26 -0.89 -3.70
N LYS A 31 8.42 -1.71 -4.75
CA LYS A 31 8.89 -3.09 -4.66
C LYS A 31 10.34 -3.17 -4.15
N GLU A 32 11.20 -2.27 -4.62
CA GLU A 32 12.64 -2.23 -4.29
C GLU A 32 12.95 -1.53 -2.97
N LEU A 33 11.95 -0.98 -2.27
CA LEU A 33 12.16 -0.39 -0.96
C LEU A 33 12.78 -1.41 0.02
N GLU A 34 13.68 -0.94 0.87
CA GLU A 34 14.12 -1.74 1.99
C GLU A 34 13.02 -1.79 3.06
N LEU A 35 12.75 -2.98 3.60
CA LEU A 35 11.78 -3.16 4.67
C LEU A 35 12.11 -2.27 5.88
N ALA A 36 13.40 -2.15 6.24
CA ALA A 36 13.86 -1.30 7.32
C ALA A 36 13.51 0.18 7.09
N LEU A 37 13.66 0.68 5.85
CA LEU A 37 13.26 2.05 5.48
C LEU A 37 11.75 2.25 5.58
N LEU A 38 10.96 1.25 5.19
CA LEU A 38 9.50 1.28 5.32
C LEU A 38 9.09 1.37 6.79
N GLU A 39 9.66 0.52 7.65
CA GLU A 39 9.35 0.49 9.08
C GLU A 39 9.80 1.77 9.80
N ASN A 40 11.00 2.27 9.48
CA ASN A 40 11.52 3.54 10.02
C ASN A 40 10.80 4.77 9.48
N SER A 41 10.09 4.66 8.35
CA SER A 41 9.32 5.77 7.79
C SER A 41 7.88 5.83 8.31
N LEU A 42 7.31 4.68 8.67
CA LEU A 42 5.91 4.55 9.12
C LEU A 42 5.80 4.48 10.65
N ILE A 43 6.50 5.39 11.35
CA ILE A 43 6.55 5.46 12.82
C ILE A 43 5.24 6.00 13.43
N ASN A 44 4.59 6.96 12.75
CA ASN A 44 3.31 7.53 13.20
C ASN A 44 2.14 6.72 12.60
N ASP A 45 1.18 6.35 13.46
CA ASP A 45 -0.08 5.69 13.09
C ASP A 45 -0.80 6.40 11.92
N GLU A 46 -0.84 7.74 11.92
CA GLU A 46 -1.47 8.52 10.86
C GLU A 46 -0.74 8.38 9.52
N ARG A 47 0.60 8.48 9.53
CA ARG A 47 1.42 8.33 8.32
C ARG A 47 1.33 6.91 7.78
N LYS A 48 1.35 5.92 8.69
CA LYS A 48 1.13 4.51 8.34
C LYS A 48 -0.22 4.32 7.67
N LYS A 49 -1.28 4.86 8.27
CA LYS A 49 -2.64 4.77 7.74
C LYS A 49 -2.74 5.42 6.36
N ALA A 50 -2.23 6.64 6.19
CA ALA A 50 -2.23 7.35 4.91
C ALA A 50 -1.51 6.54 3.83
N PHE A 51 -0.31 6.04 4.12
CA PHE A 51 0.45 5.20 3.18
C PHE A 51 -0.35 3.97 2.73
N TRP A 52 -0.86 3.17 3.67
CA TRP A 52 -1.55 1.93 3.32
C TRP A 52 -2.90 2.16 2.64
N ILE A 53 -3.64 3.22 2.99
CA ILE A 53 -4.86 3.59 2.28
C ILE A 53 -4.55 3.95 0.83
N ASN A 54 -3.48 4.71 0.59
CA ASN A 54 -3.06 5.07 -0.76
C ASN A 54 -2.64 3.84 -1.57
N ILE A 55 -1.84 2.94 -0.98
CA ILE A 55 -1.45 1.67 -1.59
C ILE A 55 -2.67 0.81 -1.92
N TYR A 56 -3.59 0.63 -0.97
CA TYR A 56 -4.80 -0.15 -1.18
C TYR A 56 -5.63 0.38 -2.36
N ASN A 57 -5.91 1.69 -2.37
CA ASN A 57 -6.73 2.31 -3.41
C ASN A 57 -6.05 2.30 -4.78
N ALA A 58 -4.72 2.45 -4.82
CA ALA A 58 -3.96 2.40 -6.06
C ALA A 58 -3.95 0.99 -6.65
N TYR A 59 -3.59 -0.01 -5.84
CA TYR A 59 -3.52 -1.39 -6.30
C TYR A 59 -4.90 -1.98 -6.60
N TYR A 60 -5.95 -1.61 -5.86
CA TYR A 60 -7.31 -2.01 -6.22
C TYR A 60 -7.66 -1.55 -7.65
N GLN A 61 -7.36 -0.28 -7.99
CA GLN A 61 -7.56 0.24 -9.34
C GLN A 61 -6.69 -0.47 -10.39
N ILE A 62 -5.38 -0.64 -10.15
CA ILE A 62 -4.48 -1.37 -11.06
C ILE A 62 -5.01 -2.79 -11.34
N LEU A 63 -5.41 -3.51 -10.28
CA LEU A 63 -5.88 -4.89 -10.41
C LEU A 63 -7.22 -4.99 -11.15
N ARG A 64 -8.10 -4.00 -10.96
CA ARG A 64 -9.44 -3.98 -11.56
C ARG A 64 -9.46 -3.44 -12.97
N ILE A 65 -8.75 -2.35 -13.22
CA ILE A 65 -8.76 -1.61 -14.48
C ILE A 65 -7.73 -2.20 -15.44
N ASP A 66 -6.46 -2.25 -15.03
CA ASP A 66 -5.37 -2.66 -15.91
C ASP A 66 -5.32 -4.18 -16.09
N ARG A 67 -5.43 -4.92 -14.99
CA ARG A 67 -5.27 -6.39 -15.00
C ARG A 67 -6.58 -7.17 -15.08
N LYS A 68 -7.74 -6.51 -14.98
CA LYS A 68 -9.09 -7.10 -15.05
C LYS A 68 -9.26 -8.37 -14.20
N VAL A 69 -8.66 -8.40 -13.01
CA VAL A 69 -8.71 -9.56 -12.12
C VAL A 69 -10.13 -9.71 -11.55
N ALA A 70 -10.58 -10.97 -11.41
CA ALA A 70 -11.88 -11.31 -10.83
C ALA A 70 -12.01 -10.76 -9.39
N LEU A 71 -13.21 -10.30 -9.03
CA LEU A 71 -13.49 -9.71 -7.70
C LEU A 71 -13.10 -10.65 -6.55
N THR A 72 -13.28 -11.95 -6.71
CA THR A 72 -12.93 -12.94 -5.68
C THR A 72 -11.43 -13.07 -5.46
N ASP A 73 -10.64 -12.79 -6.49
CA ASP A 73 -9.22 -13.06 -6.55
C ASP A 73 -8.38 -11.84 -6.19
N ILE A 74 -8.89 -10.63 -6.44
CA ILE A 74 -8.18 -9.37 -6.10
C ILE A 74 -7.85 -9.26 -4.62
N TYR A 75 -8.72 -9.77 -3.74
CA TYR A 75 -8.57 -9.69 -2.30
C TYR A 75 -7.61 -10.74 -1.75
N LYS A 76 -7.64 -11.95 -2.30
CA LYS A 76 -6.91 -13.12 -1.77
C LYS A 76 -5.53 -13.31 -2.39
N LYS A 77 -5.34 -12.94 -3.66
CA LYS A 77 -4.07 -13.17 -4.36
C LYS A 77 -3.04 -12.12 -3.95
N LYS A 78 -1.80 -12.57 -3.72
CA LYS A 78 -0.67 -11.71 -3.34
C LYS A 78 -0.09 -10.97 -4.56
N LEU A 79 -0.87 -10.05 -5.12
CA LEU A 79 -0.57 -9.35 -6.37
C LEU A 79 0.13 -8.00 -6.18
N ILE A 80 0.30 -7.57 -4.93
CA ILE A 80 0.95 -6.32 -4.55
C ILE A 80 2.37 -6.64 -4.11
N SER A 81 3.37 -5.88 -4.57
CA SER A 81 4.76 -6.06 -4.14
C SER A 81 5.27 -4.77 -3.51
N ILE A 82 5.51 -4.79 -2.19
CA ILE A 82 6.02 -3.64 -1.43
C ILE A 82 7.20 -4.12 -0.58
N ALA A 83 8.31 -3.40 -0.68
CA ALA A 83 9.54 -3.65 0.08
C ALA A 83 10.00 -5.12 0.08
N GLY A 84 10.04 -5.72 -1.12
CA GLY A 84 10.39 -7.13 -1.33
C GLY A 84 9.34 -8.15 -0.87
N LYS A 85 8.20 -7.74 -0.31
CA LYS A 85 7.14 -8.63 0.15
C LYS A 85 5.95 -8.64 -0.80
N SER A 86 5.45 -9.84 -1.09
CA SER A 86 4.19 -10.03 -1.81
C SER A 86 3.01 -10.00 -0.83
N LEU A 87 2.09 -9.09 -1.05
CA LEU A 87 0.92 -8.81 -0.23
C LEU A 87 -0.35 -8.95 -1.07
N SER A 88 -1.43 -9.38 -0.44
CA SER A 88 -2.78 -9.30 -0.98
C SER A 88 -3.46 -8.00 -0.52
N LEU A 89 -4.59 -7.63 -1.15
CA LEU A 89 -5.38 -6.48 -0.66
C LEU A 89 -5.88 -6.75 0.77
N ASP A 90 -6.24 -7.99 1.09
CA ASP A 90 -6.58 -8.40 2.46
C ASP A 90 -5.40 -8.20 3.40
N ASP A 91 -4.17 -8.57 3.01
CA ASP A 91 -2.99 -8.34 3.87
C ASP A 91 -2.76 -6.85 4.15
N VAL A 92 -3.02 -5.99 3.17
CA VAL A 92 -2.94 -4.53 3.33
C VAL A 92 -4.03 -4.02 4.27
N GLU A 93 -5.28 -4.45 4.07
CA GLU A 93 -6.41 -4.10 4.92
C GLU A 93 -6.21 -4.58 6.37
N HIS A 94 -5.80 -5.83 6.54
CA HIS A 94 -5.45 -6.39 7.85
C HIS A 94 -4.22 -5.74 8.45
N GLY A 95 -3.25 -5.30 7.64
CA GLY A 95 -2.08 -4.53 8.09
C GLY A 95 -2.45 -3.16 8.67
N VAL A 96 -3.51 -2.55 8.14
CA VAL A 96 -4.13 -1.34 8.70
C VAL A 96 -4.95 -1.67 9.96
N LEU A 97 -5.76 -2.72 9.93
CA LEU A 97 -6.71 -3.07 11.00
C LEU A 97 -6.06 -3.76 12.22
N ARG A 98 -5.09 -4.68 12.05
CA ARG A 98 -4.46 -5.42 13.18
C ARG A 98 -3.71 -4.52 14.14
N ARG A 99 -3.10 -3.44 13.65
CA ARG A 99 -2.37 -2.49 14.52
C ARG A 99 -3.29 -1.48 15.21
N TYR A 100 -4.50 -1.27 14.71
CA TYR A 100 -5.49 -0.39 15.32
C TYR A 100 -6.30 -1.05 16.44
N ARG A 101 -6.23 -2.39 16.59
CA ARG A 101 -6.96 -3.13 17.64
C ARG A 101 -6.41 -2.89 19.06
N HIS A 102 -5.31 -2.15 19.25
CA HIS A 102 -4.63 -1.99 20.55
C HIS A 102 -4.88 -0.66 21.31
N LYS A 103 -5.85 0.17 20.93
CA LYS A 103 -6.10 1.46 21.65
C LYS A 103 -7.46 1.60 22.34
N TYR A 104 -8.28 0.55 22.45
CA TYR A 104 -9.56 0.61 23.18
C TYR A 104 -9.89 -0.66 23.98
N SER A 105 -8.94 -1.23 24.72
CA SER A 105 -9.30 -1.97 25.93
C SER A 105 -9.27 -0.98 27.09
N LEU A 106 -10.44 -0.43 27.40
CA LEU A 106 -10.72 0.34 28.60
C LEU A 106 -10.40 -0.53 29.83
N GLY A 107 -9.45 -0.08 30.64
CA GLY A 107 -9.33 -0.44 32.05
C GLY A 107 -9.64 0.80 32.87
#